data_AF-A0A1D2M9G6-F1
#
_entry.id   AF-A0A1D2M9G6-F1
#
_cell.length_a   1.000
_cell.length_b   1.000
_cell.length_c   1.000
_cell.angle_alpha   90.00
_cell.angle_beta   90.00
_cell.angle_gamma   90.00
#
_symmetry.space_group_name_H-M   'P 1'
#
loop_
_entity.id
_entity.type
_entity.pdbx_description
1 polymer ?
#
loop_
_entity_poly.entity_id
_entity_poly.type
_entity_poly.pdbx_seq_one_letter_code
_entity_poly.pdbx_strand_id
1 'polypeptide(L)'
;MLRIRMLDQPYMTDLIEANSMGHEPNLIDIYSASWGPTDDGKTVDGPRNATMRAIVRGVNEGRNGLGNIYVWASGDGGEDDDCNCDGYAASMWTVSINSAINDGQNAHYDESCSSTLASTFSNGAKDPNTGVVSGTSSFHNNSYAISSSSLEGNESHSGTSAAAPEAAGVFALALEANPSLTWRDIQHLSVLTSKRNSLFDAKGRFHWTMNGVGLEFNHLFGYGVLDAGAMVALSKEWKTVPARYHCDGGSIKEQRRIPSRGTLVLKLDTKACQGTDTEVNYLEHVQAVVTLNSTRRGDTNIYLTSPMGTRSMILSRRPNDDDRHDGFVKWPFMTTHTWGEYPKGTWTLEVRFVGDKPQAGWLKEWTLMLHGTRDAPYVNLPVTDPHSKLAVVKKAHEDRKKA
;
A
#
# COMPACT_ATOMS: atom_id res chain seq x y z
N MET A 1 17.92 -17.73 1.19
CA MET A 1 17.80 -16.33 0.78
C MET A 1 18.68 -16.10 -0.44
N LEU A 2 18.08 -15.77 -1.59
CA LEU A 2 18.80 -15.34 -2.80
C LEU A 2 18.97 -13.82 -2.75
N ARG A 3 20.04 -13.28 -3.36
CA ARG A 3 20.31 -11.84 -3.45
C ARG A 3 20.46 -11.44 -4.91
N ILE A 4 19.73 -10.41 -5.34
CA ILE A 4 19.80 -9.86 -6.70
C ILE A 4 20.54 -8.52 -6.63
N ARG A 5 21.75 -8.45 -7.19
CA ARG A 5 22.53 -7.20 -7.27
C ARG A 5 22.10 -6.42 -8.50
N MET A 6 21.33 -5.36 -8.29
CA MET A 6 20.79 -4.53 -9.38
C MET A 6 21.00 -3.01 -9.18
N LEU A 7 21.10 -2.53 -7.94
CA LEU A 7 21.25 -1.09 -7.64
C LEU A 7 22.68 -0.55 -7.77
N ASP A 8 23.69 -1.42 -7.81
CA ASP A 8 25.08 -1.01 -7.98
C ASP A 8 25.43 -0.82 -9.46
N GLN A 9 24.71 0.11 -10.09
CA GLN A 9 24.82 0.46 -11.51
C GLN A 9 24.87 1.99 -11.64
N PRO A 10 25.58 2.53 -12.64
CA PRO A 10 25.68 3.98 -12.84
C PRO A 10 24.33 4.63 -13.19
N TYR A 11 23.39 3.85 -13.74
CA TYR A 11 22.03 4.27 -14.01
C TYR A 11 21.10 3.05 -13.94
N MET A 12 19.93 3.23 -13.32
CA MET A 12 18.87 2.23 -13.33
C MET A 12 18.08 2.34 -14.64
N THR A 13 17.79 1.20 -15.24
CA THR A 13 16.97 1.12 -16.47
C THR A 13 15.77 0.22 -16.23
N ASP A 14 14.69 0.48 -16.97
CA ASP A 14 13.47 -0.36 -16.95
C ASP A 14 13.80 -1.84 -17.16
N LEU A 15 14.82 -2.16 -17.98
CA LEU A 15 15.16 -3.55 -18.26
C LEU A 15 15.92 -4.22 -17.09
N ILE A 16 16.73 -3.47 -16.35
CA ILE A 16 17.42 -3.98 -15.14
C ILE A 16 16.39 -4.27 -14.05
N GLU A 17 15.44 -3.34 -13.85
CA GLU A 17 14.33 -3.50 -12.91
C GLU A 17 13.46 -4.69 -13.29
N ALA A 18 13.02 -4.78 -14.56
CA ALA A 18 12.20 -5.88 -15.07
C ALA A 18 12.88 -7.24 -14.93
N ASN A 19 14.16 -7.35 -15.30
CA ASN A 19 14.91 -8.59 -15.17
C ASN A 19 15.07 -9.02 -13.71
N SER A 20 15.20 -8.06 -12.80
CA SER A 20 15.32 -8.34 -11.36
C SER A 20 13.99 -8.80 -10.77
N MET A 21 12.89 -8.11 -11.09
CA MET A 21 11.55 -8.45 -10.59
C MET A 21 10.97 -9.72 -11.22
N GLY A 22 11.49 -10.13 -12.39
CA GLY A 22 11.13 -11.38 -13.07
C GLY A 22 12.15 -12.51 -12.94
N HIS A 23 13.16 -12.37 -12.08
CA HIS A 23 14.22 -13.38 -11.92
C HIS A 23 13.72 -14.60 -11.16
N GLU A 24 13.77 -15.79 -11.77
CA GLU A 24 13.42 -17.08 -11.14
C GLU A 24 12.05 -17.10 -10.40
N PRO A 25 10.95 -16.71 -11.06
CA PRO A 25 9.66 -16.46 -10.40
C PRO A 25 8.98 -17.71 -9.85
N ASN A 26 9.40 -18.91 -10.26
CA ASN A 26 8.89 -20.17 -9.71
C ASN A 26 9.78 -20.76 -8.60
N LEU A 27 10.96 -20.17 -8.37
CA LEU A 27 11.87 -20.54 -7.28
C LEU A 27 11.83 -19.53 -6.14
N ILE A 28 11.69 -18.24 -6.46
CA ILE A 28 11.63 -17.14 -5.49
C ILE A 28 10.17 -16.91 -5.11
N ASP A 29 9.83 -17.07 -3.83
CA ASP A 29 8.48 -16.77 -3.35
C ASP A 29 8.23 -15.27 -3.14
N ILE A 30 9.20 -14.61 -2.49
CA ILE A 30 9.08 -13.24 -2.00
C ILE A 30 10.24 -12.40 -2.52
N TYR A 31 9.93 -11.25 -3.11
CA TYR A 31 10.88 -10.19 -3.45
C TYR A 31 10.72 -9.07 -2.45
N SER A 32 11.80 -8.66 -1.80
CA SER A 32 11.83 -7.50 -0.89
C SER A 32 12.63 -6.39 -1.54
N ALA A 33 12.01 -5.22 -1.71
CA ALA A 33 12.61 -4.05 -2.34
C ALA A 33 12.35 -2.80 -1.49
N SER A 34 13.32 -1.89 -1.49
CA SER A 34 13.27 -0.62 -0.77
C SER A 34 13.88 0.49 -1.63
N TRP A 35 13.58 0.46 -2.92
CA TRP A 35 14.03 1.44 -3.91
C TRP A 35 12.82 1.96 -4.67
N GLY A 36 12.91 3.17 -5.19
CA GLY A 36 11.82 3.83 -5.89
C GLY A 36 12.32 5.12 -6.55
N PRO A 37 11.41 6.04 -6.89
CA PRO A 37 11.76 7.41 -7.22
C PRO A 37 12.51 8.08 -6.06
N THR A 38 13.08 9.26 -6.33
CA THR A 38 13.74 10.02 -5.26
C THR A 38 12.71 10.57 -4.28
N ASP A 39 12.90 10.30 -2.99
CA ASP A 39 12.06 10.78 -1.89
C ASP A 39 12.34 12.25 -1.54
N ASP A 40 12.17 13.15 -2.51
CA ASP A 40 12.45 14.59 -2.38
C ASP A 40 11.21 15.46 -2.13
N GLY A 41 10.02 14.85 -2.04
CA GLY A 41 8.76 15.58 -1.94
C GLY A 41 8.38 16.28 -3.24
N LYS A 42 8.96 15.89 -4.38
CA LYS A 42 8.72 16.49 -5.71
C LYS A 42 8.45 15.46 -6.78
N THR A 43 9.19 14.37 -6.75
CA THR A 43 9.20 13.37 -7.82
C THR A 43 7.84 12.66 -7.90
N VAL A 44 7.40 12.37 -9.12
CA VAL A 44 6.24 11.50 -9.40
C VAL A 44 6.70 10.56 -10.50
N ASP A 45 7.00 9.32 -10.15
CA ASP A 45 7.48 8.32 -11.09
C ASP A 45 7.13 6.90 -10.60
N GLY A 46 7.26 5.91 -11.47
CA GLY A 46 6.90 4.53 -11.15
C GLY A 46 7.42 3.53 -12.17
N PRO A 47 6.99 2.26 -12.06
CA PRO A 47 7.46 1.21 -12.96
C PRO A 47 7.13 1.54 -14.41
N ARG A 48 8.17 1.54 -15.25
CA ARG A 48 8.02 1.61 -16.70
C ARG A 48 7.48 0.29 -17.25
N ASN A 49 7.17 0.27 -18.55
CA ASN A 49 6.39 -0.79 -19.17
C ASN A 49 6.98 -2.21 -18.99
N ALA A 50 8.30 -2.38 -19.05
CA ALA A 50 8.90 -3.70 -18.90
C ALA A 50 8.81 -4.19 -17.45
N THR A 51 9.13 -3.32 -16.50
CA THR A 51 9.07 -3.62 -15.06
C THR A 51 7.66 -3.90 -14.61
N MET A 52 6.71 -3.09 -15.05
CA MET A 52 5.28 -3.30 -14.83
C MET A 52 4.83 -4.67 -15.34
N ARG A 53 5.23 -5.06 -16.55
CA ARG A 53 4.92 -6.38 -17.11
C ARG A 53 5.58 -7.51 -16.32
N ALA A 54 6.80 -7.32 -15.83
CA ALA A 54 7.48 -8.31 -15.01
C ALA A 54 6.74 -8.56 -13.69
N ILE A 55 6.35 -7.49 -12.98
CA ILE A 55 5.57 -7.58 -11.74
C ILE A 55 4.19 -8.22 -11.99
N VAL A 56 3.47 -7.76 -13.02
CA VAL A 56 2.17 -8.33 -13.39
C VAL A 56 2.30 -9.81 -13.76
N ARG A 57 3.37 -10.20 -14.47
CA ARG A 57 3.64 -11.60 -14.76
C ARG A 57 3.95 -12.39 -13.49
N GLY A 58 4.76 -11.85 -12.59
CA GLY A 58 5.10 -12.50 -11.32
C GLY A 58 3.88 -12.80 -10.46
N VAL A 59 2.95 -11.84 -10.30
CA VAL A 59 1.72 -12.07 -9.51
C VAL A 59 0.71 -13.01 -10.17
N ASN A 60 0.77 -13.24 -11.49
CA ASN A 60 -0.17 -14.11 -12.19
C ASN A 60 0.40 -15.51 -12.49
N GLU A 61 1.70 -15.61 -12.77
CA GLU A 61 2.36 -16.85 -13.23
C GLU A 61 3.39 -17.39 -12.23
N GLY A 62 3.97 -16.53 -11.39
CA GLY A 62 4.99 -16.91 -10.43
C GLY A 62 4.48 -17.83 -9.33
N ARG A 63 5.40 -18.48 -8.61
CA ARG A 63 5.09 -19.51 -7.61
C ARG A 63 4.11 -20.56 -8.15
N ASN A 64 4.32 -20.99 -9.39
CA ASN A 64 3.47 -21.94 -10.09
C ASN A 64 1.99 -21.52 -10.15
N GLY A 65 1.72 -20.23 -10.33
CA GLY A 65 0.38 -19.65 -10.43
C GLY A 65 -0.21 -19.13 -9.12
N LEU A 66 0.48 -19.26 -7.99
CA LEU A 66 0.06 -18.61 -6.72
C LEU A 66 0.38 -17.11 -6.69
N GLY A 67 1.32 -16.68 -7.53
CA GLY A 67 1.79 -15.31 -7.66
C GLY A 67 2.90 -14.96 -6.67
N ASN A 68 3.98 -14.38 -7.16
CA ASN A 68 5.05 -13.84 -6.34
C ASN A 68 4.54 -12.74 -5.40
N ILE A 69 5.17 -12.61 -4.24
CA ILE A 69 4.88 -11.54 -3.27
C ILE A 69 5.96 -10.48 -3.40
N TYR A 70 5.57 -9.27 -3.76
CA TYR A 70 6.47 -8.11 -3.83
C TYR A 70 6.26 -7.25 -2.59
N VAL A 71 7.22 -7.23 -1.68
CA VAL A 71 7.22 -6.38 -0.48
C VAL A 71 8.01 -5.12 -0.79
N TRP A 72 7.41 -3.96 -0.50
CA TRP A 72 8.00 -2.67 -0.81
C TRP A 72 8.04 -1.78 0.42
N ALA A 73 9.14 -1.08 0.64
CA ALA A 73 9.19 0.02 1.60
C ALA A 73 8.35 1.19 1.08
N SER A 74 7.65 1.91 1.96
CA SER A 74 6.80 3.02 1.55
C SER A 74 7.57 4.28 1.16
N GLY A 75 8.84 4.45 1.58
CA GLY A 75 9.65 5.64 1.27
C GLY A 75 10.10 6.38 2.53
N ASP A 76 11.20 7.14 2.42
CA ASP A 76 11.87 7.84 3.52
C ASP A 76 11.80 9.38 3.39
N GLY A 77 10.88 9.91 2.57
CA GLY A 77 10.70 11.35 2.27
C GLY A 77 10.04 12.18 3.38
N GLY A 78 9.56 11.52 4.45
CA GLY A 78 8.96 12.16 5.61
C GLY A 78 7.64 12.86 5.32
N GLU A 79 7.37 13.95 6.04
CA GLU A 79 6.06 14.62 5.96
C GLU A 79 5.84 15.48 4.72
N ASP A 80 6.90 15.74 3.97
CA ASP A 80 6.87 16.59 2.79
C ASP A 80 6.68 15.80 1.48
N ASP A 81 6.71 14.46 1.55
CA ASP A 81 6.41 13.56 0.44
C ASP A 81 5.15 12.72 0.69
N ASP A 82 4.67 12.07 -0.36
CA ASP A 82 3.49 11.21 -0.36
C ASP A 82 3.76 9.98 -1.20
N CYS A 83 3.78 8.81 -0.56
CA CYS A 83 4.09 7.55 -1.21
C CYS A 83 3.05 7.08 -2.25
N ASN A 84 1.93 7.80 -2.45
CA ASN A 84 1.11 7.62 -3.65
C ASN A 84 1.72 8.26 -4.91
N CYS A 85 2.77 9.07 -4.78
CA CYS A 85 3.58 9.59 -5.89
C CYS A 85 4.70 8.63 -6.30
N ASP A 86 4.96 7.59 -5.51
CA ASP A 86 5.77 6.44 -5.90
C ASP A 86 4.87 5.34 -6.49
N GLY A 87 4.99 5.11 -7.80
CA GLY A 87 4.22 4.08 -8.50
C GLY A 87 4.59 2.63 -8.10
N TYR A 88 5.70 2.40 -7.40
CA TYR A 88 6.06 1.10 -6.83
C TYR A 88 5.34 0.86 -5.50
N ALA A 89 5.46 1.77 -4.53
CA ALA A 89 4.74 1.69 -3.26
C ALA A 89 3.21 1.80 -3.44
N ALA A 90 2.73 2.59 -4.42
CA ALA A 90 1.31 2.76 -4.72
C ALA A 90 0.71 1.66 -5.62
N SER A 91 1.49 0.66 -6.00
CA SER A 91 1.06 -0.44 -6.84
C SER A 91 0.14 -1.41 -6.08
N MET A 92 -0.94 -1.87 -6.73
CA MET A 92 -1.79 -2.93 -6.15
C MET A 92 -1.09 -4.29 -6.06
N TRP A 93 0.02 -4.48 -6.80
CA TRP A 93 0.75 -5.75 -6.86
C TRP A 93 1.87 -5.83 -5.83
N THR A 94 2.16 -4.73 -5.14
CA THR A 94 3.14 -4.68 -4.06
C THR A 94 2.41 -4.64 -2.72
N VAL A 95 3.11 -5.07 -1.67
CA VAL A 95 2.70 -4.91 -0.28
C VAL A 95 3.56 -3.80 0.29
N SER A 96 3.01 -2.58 0.32
CA SER A 96 3.70 -1.40 0.85
C SER A 96 3.70 -1.43 2.38
N ILE A 97 4.90 -1.35 2.95
CA ILE A 97 5.20 -1.46 4.37
C ILE A 97 5.87 -0.18 4.84
N ASN A 98 5.25 0.45 5.84
CA ASN A 98 5.81 1.61 6.53
C ASN A 98 6.47 1.20 7.85
N SER A 99 7.02 2.17 8.59
CA SER A 99 7.67 1.89 9.88
C SER A 99 6.80 2.28 11.08
N ALA A 100 7.15 1.70 12.21
CA ALA A 100 6.76 2.15 13.54
C ALA A 100 7.99 2.09 14.45
N ILE A 101 8.06 2.98 15.44
CA ILE A 101 9.11 2.93 16.45
C ILE A 101 8.63 2.22 17.71
N ASN A 102 9.58 1.78 18.54
CA ASN A 102 9.30 0.91 19.69
C ASN A 102 8.33 1.50 20.74
N ASP A 103 8.18 2.83 20.80
CA ASP A 103 7.23 3.50 21.70
C ASP A 103 5.84 3.72 21.08
N GLY A 104 5.62 3.22 19.86
CA GLY A 104 4.36 3.30 19.12
C GLY A 104 4.24 4.52 18.20
N GLN A 105 5.20 5.43 18.18
CA GLN A 105 5.13 6.58 17.26
C GLN A 105 5.46 6.19 15.82
N ASN A 106 5.10 7.05 14.88
CA ASN A 106 5.63 6.99 13.52
C ASN A 106 7.09 7.45 13.51
N ALA A 107 7.89 6.91 12.60
CA ALA A 107 9.23 7.44 12.37
C ALA A 107 9.16 8.80 11.67
N HIS A 108 10.22 9.59 11.81
CA HIS A 108 10.27 10.94 11.25
C HIS A 108 10.42 10.98 9.72
N TYR A 109 10.97 9.91 9.14
CA TYR A 109 11.14 9.72 7.70
C TYR A 109 9.92 9.07 7.04
N ASP A 110 8.94 8.58 7.82
CA ASP A 110 7.78 7.88 7.26
C ASP A 110 6.96 8.82 6.37
N GLU A 111 6.74 8.37 5.14
CA GLU A 111 5.78 8.97 4.23
C GLU A 111 4.36 8.50 4.57
N SER A 112 3.38 9.37 4.36
CA SER A 112 1.97 9.02 4.51
C SER A 112 1.33 8.78 3.16
N CYS A 113 0.65 7.65 2.97
CA CYS A 113 -0.17 7.44 1.79
C CYS A 113 -1.26 6.41 2.06
N SER A 114 -2.32 6.47 1.25
CA SER A 114 -3.44 5.56 1.36
C SER A 114 -3.19 4.17 0.78
N SER A 115 -2.03 3.95 0.14
CA SER A 115 -1.59 2.68 -0.43
C SER A 115 -0.89 1.76 0.58
N THR A 116 -0.33 2.31 1.66
CA THR A 116 0.30 1.54 2.74
C THR A 116 -0.67 0.51 3.32
N LEU A 117 -0.24 -0.76 3.38
CA LEU A 117 -1.09 -1.85 3.87
C LEU A 117 -0.87 -2.11 5.37
N ALA A 118 0.38 -2.08 5.82
CA ALA A 118 0.76 -2.37 7.19
C ALA A 118 2.10 -1.69 7.55
N SER A 119 2.53 -1.85 8.80
CA SER A 119 3.86 -1.45 9.25
C SER A 119 4.62 -2.61 9.88
N THR A 120 5.93 -2.47 10.00
CA THR A 120 6.75 -3.23 10.96
C THR A 120 7.62 -2.27 11.77
N PHE A 121 8.44 -2.80 12.67
CA PHE A 121 9.28 -1.93 13.48
C PHE A 121 10.53 -1.54 12.69
N SER A 122 11.02 -0.33 12.94
CA SER A 122 12.32 0.14 12.46
C SER A 122 12.93 1.07 13.49
N ASN A 123 14.21 1.43 13.33
CA ASN A 123 14.75 2.53 14.10
C ASN A 123 14.31 3.86 13.46
N GLY A 124 13.66 4.74 14.23
CA GLY A 124 13.11 5.99 13.70
C GLY A 124 13.05 7.12 14.72
N ALA A 125 13.46 6.83 15.95
CA ALA A 125 13.55 7.81 17.01
C ALA A 125 14.75 8.73 16.79
N LYS A 126 14.61 10.00 17.18
CA LYS A 126 15.73 10.95 17.24
C LYS A 126 16.82 10.52 18.24
N ASP A 127 16.49 9.60 19.17
CA ASP A 127 17.42 8.99 20.12
C ASP A 127 17.91 7.62 19.60
N PRO A 128 19.22 7.48 19.30
CA PRO A 128 19.82 6.21 18.87
C PRO A 128 19.58 5.03 19.82
N ASN A 129 19.31 5.29 21.11
CA ASN A 129 19.16 4.25 22.13
C ASN A 129 17.80 3.52 22.11
N THR A 130 16.87 3.94 21.25
CA THR A 130 15.52 3.35 21.16
C THR A 130 15.27 2.60 19.85
N GLY A 131 16.30 2.44 19.02
CA GLY A 131 16.23 1.77 17.72
C GLY A 131 16.08 0.25 17.79
N VAL A 132 15.46 -0.32 16.75
CA VAL A 132 15.53 -1.77 16.47
C VAL A 132 16.92 -2.12 15.95
N VAL A 133 17.51 -3.18 16.51
CA VAL A 133 18.78 -3.75 16.02
C VAL A 133 18.47 -4.64 14.82
N SER A 134 18.63 -4.10 13.62
CA SER A 134 18.62 -4.92 12.40
C SER A 134 20.03 -5.44 12.13
N GLY A 135 20.32 -6.66 12.60
CA GLY A 135 21.59 -7.35 12.37
C GLY A 135 21.59 -8.08 11.03
N THR A 136 22.62 -7.88 10.21
CA THR A 136 22.87 -8.75 9.06
C THR A 136 23.59 -10.01 9.52
N SER A 137 23.16 -11.20 9.10
CA SER A 137 23.94 -12.43 9.24
C SER A 137 24.81 -12.61 7.99
N SER A 138 26.13 -12.51 8.13
CA SER A 138 27.10 -12.96 7.12
C SER A 138 27.36 -14.46 7.31
N PHE A 139 27.31 -15.23 6.23
CA PHE A 139 27.69 -16.63 6.26
C PHE A 139 29.22 -16.73 6.23
N HIS A 140 29.84 -17.12 7.35
CA HIS A 140 31.19 -17.68 7.37
C HIS A 140 31.17 -19.00 8.17
N ASN A 141 31.48 -20.11 7.47
CA ASN A 141 31.74 -21.46 7.97
C ASN A 141 30.78 -22.02 9.05
N ASN A 142 29.80 -22.79 8.58
CA ASN A 142 29.11 -23.91 9.25
C ASN A 142 28.79 -23.78 10.76
N SER A 143 28.54 -22.55 11.20
CA SER A 143 28.12 -22.22 12.56
C SER A 143 27.17 -21.04 12.46
N TYR A 144 26.00 -21.16 13.10
CA TYR A 144 24.97 -20.14 13.14
C TYR A 144 25.45 -18.98 14.02
N ALA A 145 26.29 -18.12 13.46
CA ALA A 145 26.71 -16.87 14.09
C ALA A 145 26.01 -15.72 13.37
N ILE A 146 25.30 -14.89 14.14
CA ILE A 146 24.83 -13.56 13.71
C ILE A 146 26.09 -12.72 13.52
N SER A 147 26.75 -12.79 12.36
CA SER A 147 27.91 -11.95 12.09
C SER A 147 27.46 -10.75 11.27
N SER A 148 27.33 -9.61 11.93
CA SER A 148 27.26 -8.28 11.34
C SER A 148 28.43 -8.09 10.37
N SER A 149 28.18 -8.03 9.07
CA SER A 149 29.20 -7.57 8.13
C SER A 149 29.26 -6.05 8.15
N SER A 150 29.72 -5.50 9.27
CA SER A 150 30.48 -4.26 9.33
C SER A 150 31.77 -4.61 10.05
N LEU A 151 32.84 -4.80 9.28
CA LEU A 151 34.14 -4.33 9.75
C LEU A 151 33.89 -2.88 10.21
N GLU A 152 34.03 -2.64 11.51
CA GLU A 152 33.88 -1.35 12.20
C GLU A 152 32.41 -0.87 12.41
N GLY A 153 31.82 -1.29 13.53
CA GLY A 153 31.20 -0.37 14.50
C GLY A 153 30.05 0.57 14.08
N ASN A 154 29.11 0.19 13.21
CA ASN A 154 27.85 0.94 13.04
C ASN A 154 26.63 0.01 13.15
N GLU A 155 25.98 0.02 14.31
CA GLU A 155 24.80 -0.77 14.68
C GLU A 155 23.46 -0.18 14.15
N SER A 156 23.44 0.48 12.98
CA SER A 156 22.31 1.31 12.54
C SER A 156 21.78 0.98 11.13
N HIS A 157 21.02 -0.11 11.00
CA HIS A 157 20.14 -0.28 9.83
C HIS A 157 18.81 0.42 10.08
N SER A 158 18.44 1.38 9.23
CA SER A 158 17.39 2.38 9.47
C SER A 158 16.46 2.58 8.27
N GLY A 159 15.41 3.36 8.46
CA GLY A 159 14.44 3.71 7.41
C GLY A 159 13.32 2.68 7.26
N THR A 160 12.35 2.99 6.41
CA THR A 160 11.37 2.03 5.88
C THR A 160 12.06 0.87 5.14
N SER A 161 13.29 1.11 4.68
CA SER A 161 14.20 0.10 4.15
C SER A 161 14.48 -1.08 5.08
N ALA A 162 14.43 -0.88 6.40
CA ALA A 162 14.54 -1.96 7.39
C ALA A 162 13.21 -2.65 7.68
N ALA A 163 12.08 -1.97 7.46
CA ALA A 163 10.74 -2.49 7.71
C ALA A 163 10.31 -3.52 6.66
N ALA A 164 10.57 -3.26 5.37
CA ALA A 164 10.19 -4.18 4.30
C ALA A 164 10.81 -5.60 4.43
N PRO A 165 12.10 -5.77 4.77
CA PRO A 165 12.69 -7.09 5.06
C PRO A 165 12.05 -7.82 6.24
N GLU A 166 11.65 -7.11 7.30
CA GLU A 166 10.94 -7.72 8.44
C GLU A 166 9.59 -8.27 8.00
N ALA A 167 8.82 -7.50 7.23
CA ALA A 167 7.56 -7.96 6.66
C ALA A 167 7.76 -9.18 5.74
N ALA A 168 8.79 -9.17 4.89
CA ALA A 168 9.14 -10.32 4.06
C ALA A 168 9.44 -11.57 4.91
N GLY A 169 10.09 -11.41 6.06
CA GLY A 169 10.31 -12.49 7.03
C GLY A 169 9.00 -13.04 7.61
N VAL A 170 8.07 -12.15 8.00
CA VAL A 170 6.74 -12.54 8.49
C VAL A 170 5.95 -13.30 7.41
N PHE A 171 6.00 -12.83 6.15
CA PHE A 171 5.34 -13.51 5.04
C PHE A 171 5.95 -14.87 4.75
N ALA A 172 7.27 -15.02 4.90
CA ALA A 172 7.92 -16.33 4.78
C ALA A 172 7.40 -17.33 5.82
N LEU A 173 7.20 -16.90 7.08
CA LEU A 173 6.60 -17.74 8.13
C LEU A 173 5.14 -18.12 7.79
N ALA A 174 4.36 -17.18 7.25
CA ALA A 174 3.00 -17.45 6.80
C ALA A 174 2.96 -18.47 5.65
N LEU A 175 3.87 -18.36 4.67
CA LEU A 175 4.02 -19.31 3.58
C LEU A 175 4.51 -20.68 4.06
N GLU A 176 5.39 -20.74 5.06
CA GLU A 176 5.80 -22.00 5.68
C GLU A 176 4.60 -22.70 6.34
N ALA A 177 3.75 -21.93 7.01
CA ALA A 177 2.53 -22.46 7.64
C ALA A 177 1.47 -22.90 6.62
N ASN A 178 1.39 -22.21 5.46
CA ASN A 178 0.50 -22.57 4.37
C ASN A 178 1.12 -22.20 3.00
N PRO A 179 1.76 -23.16 2.31
CA PRO A 179 2.41 -22.88 1.03
C PRO A 179 1.44 -22.51 -0.10
N SER A 180 0.14 -22.80 0.06
CA SER A 180 -0.89 -22.54 -0.95
C SER A 180 -1.43 -21.11 -0.95
N LEU A 181 -0.96 -20.25 -0.04
CA LEU A 181 -1.34 -18.84 -0.03
C LEU A 181 -0.93 -18.14 -1.32
N THR A 182 -1.87 -17.42 -1.93
CA THR A 182 -1.63 -16.55 -3.08
C THR A 182 -1.07 -15.19 -2.64
N TRP A 183 -0.56 -14.39 -3.58
CA TRP A 183 -0.11 -13.02 -3.30
C TRP A 183 -1.23 -12.14 -2.68
N ARG A 184 -2.49 -12.33 -3.09
CA ARG A 184 -3.65 -11.65 -2.50
C ARG A 184 -3.97 -12.17 -1.11
N ASP A 185 -3.88 -13.48 -0.89
CA ASP A 185 -4.11 -14.06 0.44
C ASP A 185 -3.18 -13.43 1.48
N ILE A 186 -1.91 -13.18 1.12
CA ILE A 186 -0.95 -12.47 1.98
C ILE A 186 -1.37 -11.04 2.31
N GLN A 187 -1.92 -10.30 1.33
CA GLN A 187 -2.46 -8.96 1.58
C GLN A 187 -3.70 -9.02 2.49
N HIS A 188 -4.64 -9.94 2.24
CA HIS A 188 -5.80 -10.16 3.11
C HIS A 188 -5.41 -10.52 4.54
N LEU A 189 -4.45 -11.43 4.71
CA LEU A 189 -3.91 -11.81 6.01
C LEU A 189 -3.32 -10.59 6.72
N SER A 190 -2.48 -9.79 6.03
CA SER A 190 -1.92 -8.54 6.57
C SER A 190 -3.01 -7.60 7.11
N VAL A 191 -4.07 -7.34 6.32
CA VAL A 191 -5.21 -6.50 6.74
C VAL A 191 -5.88 -7.02 8.01
N LEU A 192 -6.13 -8.33 8.06
CA LEU A 192 -6.89 -8.99 9.13
C LEU A 192 -6.09 -9.25 10.39
N THR A 193 -4.76 -9.38 10.31
CA THR A 193 -3.92 -9.75 11.46
C THR A 193 -3.05 -8.62 11.97
N SER A 194 -2.86 -7.54 11.21
CA SER A 194 -2.16 -6.34 11.70
C SER A 194 -2.86 -5.74 12.91
N LYS A 195 -2.07 -5.19 13.83
CA LYS A 195 -2.54 -4.62 15.09
C LYS A 195 -2.21 -3.15 15.23
N ARG A 196 -3.20 -2.38 15.69
CA ARG A 196 -3.04 -0.97 16.03
C ARG A 196 -2.12 -0.74 17.24
N ASN A 197 -2.05 -1.67 18.20
CA ASN A 197 -1.22 -1.65 19.42
C ASN A 197 -0.52 -0.31 19.78
N SER A 198 -1.23 0.58 20.47
CA SER A 198 -0.68 1.87 20.95
C SER A 198 -0.01 2.75 19.89
N LEU A 199 -0.22 2.49 18.59
CA LEU A 199 0.37 3.27 17.52
C LEU A 199 -0.30 4.62 17.41
N PHE A 200 0.49 5.69 17.27
CA PHE A 200 -0.01 7.04 17.10
C PHE A 200 0.91 7.92 16.26
N ASP A 201 0.32 8.87 15.55
CA ASP A 201 1.08 9.95 14.91
C ASP A 201 1.50 10.96 15.98
N ALA A 202 2.80 11.11 16.22
CA ALA A 202 3.35 12.03 17.20
C ALA A 202 2.95 13.49 16.95
N LYS A 203 2.68 13.84 15.69
CA LYS A 203 2.27 15.19 15.26
C LYS A 203 0.75 15.35 15.20
N GLY A 204 -0.02 14.29 15.41
CA GLY A 204 -1.48 14.33 15.41
C GLY A 204 -2.11 14.72 14.07
N ARG A 205 -1.45 14.44 12.94
CA ARG A 205 -1.94 14.76 11.58
C ARG A 205 -2.89 13.68 11.08
N PHE A 206 -2.60 12.42 11.39
CA PHE A 206 -3.38 11.26 10.98
C PHE A 206 -3.93 10.49 12.18
N HIS A 207 -5.25 10.46 12.30
CA HIS A 207 -5.94 9.70 13.33
C HIS A 207 -6.38 8.33 12.80
N TRP A 208 -6.46 7.35 13.70
CA TRP A 208 -7.09 6.07 13.40
C TRP A 208 -8.57 6.27 13.08
N THR A 209 -9.01 5.66 11.99
CA THR A 209 -10.39 5.73 11.53
C THR A 209 -10.89 4.32 11.19
N MET A 210 -12.19 4.10 11.37
CA MET A 210 -12.84 2.85 10.96
C MET A 210 -13.44 3.02 9.58
N ASN A 211 -13.24 2.02 8.74
CA ASN A 211 -13.86 1.95 7.43
C ASN A 211 -15.32 1.44 7.52
N GLY A 212 -16.01 1.36 6.38
CA GLY A 212 -17.42 1.01 6.29
C GLY A 212 -17.77 -0.40 6.80
N VAL A 213 -16.80 -1.30 6.89
CA VAL A 213 -16.98 -2.67 7.42
C VAL A 213 -16.36 -2.84 8.82
N GLY A 214 -15.94 -1.75 9.47
CA GLY A 214 -15.46 -1.74 10.84
C GLY A 214 -13.97 -2.05 11.00
N LEU A 215 -13.18 -2.04 9.92
CA LEU A 215 -11.73 -2.21 10.01
C LEU A 215 -11.06 -0.86 10.32
N GLU A 216 -10.26 -0.82 11.39
CA GLU A 216 -9.43 0.34 11.72
C GLU A 216 -8.22 0.44 10.79
N PHE A 217 -7.95 1.65 10.30
CA PHE A 217 -6.78 1.99 9.50
C PHE A 217 -6.23 3.38 9.85
N ASN A 218 -5.00 3.64 9.42
CA ASN A 218 -4.31 4.92 9.53
C ASN A 218 -3.40 5.14 8.31
N HIS A 219 -3.28 6.37 7.80
CA HIS A 219 -2.44 6.71 6.64
C HIS A 219 -0.94 6.42 6.82
N LEU A 220 -0.42 6.44 8.05
CA LEU A 220 0.98 6.12 8.33
C LEU A 220 1.14 4.61 8.54
N PHE A 221 0.23 3.98 9.28
CA PHE A 221 0.40 2.60 9.74
C PHE A 221 -0.35 1.55 8.92
N GLY A 222 -1.09 1.94 7.88
CA GLY A 222 -2.04 1.09 7.20
C GLY A 222 -3.04 0.48 8.19
N TYR A 223 -3.18 -0.85 8.18
CA TYR A 223 -4.01 -1.59 9.12
C TYR A 223 -3.32 -1.88 10.48
N GLY A 224 -2.09 -1.40 10.68
CA GLY A 224 -1.28 -1.57 11.89
C GLY A 224 -0.02 -2.40 11.66
N VAL A 225 0.69 -2.67 12.76
CA VAL A 225 1.92 -3.46 12.73
C VAL A 225 1.61 -4.93 12.50
N LEU A 226 2.38 -5.60 11.63
CA LEU A 226 2.25 -7.03 11.37
C LEU A 226 2.46 -7.85 12.65
N ASP A 227 1.53 -8.77 12.93
CA ASP A 227 1.64 -9.76 14.00
C ASP A 227 1.95 -11.13 13.39
N ALA A 228 3.20 -11.57 13.50
CA ALA A 228 3.66 -12.84 12.93
C ALA A 228 2.91 -14.05 13.52
N GLY A 229 2.61 -14.03 14.82
CA GLY A 229 1.91 -15.11 15.49
C GLY A 229 0.47 -15.23 14.99
N ALA A 230 -0.24 -14.10 14.91
CA ALA A 230 -1.60 -14.04 14.39
C ALA A 230 -1.66 -14.39 12.90
N MET A 231 -0.69 -13.91 12.11
CA MET A 231 -0.62 -14.20 10.67
C MET A 231 -0.40 -15.71 10.43
N VAL A 232 0.56 -16.33 11.11
CA VAL A 232 0.82 -17.78 11.01
C VAL A 232 -0.38 -18.60 11.50
N ALA A 233 -1.02 -18.20 12.61
CA ALA A 233 -2.19 -18.88 13.13
C ALA A 233 -3.34 -18.87 12.12
N LEU A 234 -3.67 -17.71 11.56
CA LEU A 234 -4.74 -17.58 10.57
C LEU A 234 -4.38 -18.26 9.23
N SER A 235 -3.10 -18.29 8.86
CA SER A 235 -2.61 -18.96 7.63
C SER A 235 -2.91 -20.46 7.63
N LYS A 236 -2.80 -21.13 8.78
CA LYS A 236 -3.08 -22.58 8.91
C LYS A 236 -4.52 -22.95 8.61
N GLU A 237 -5.45 -22.04 8.89
CA GLU A 237 -6.88 -22.23 8.68
C GLU A 237 -7.38 -21.55 7.40
N TRP A 238 -6.49 -20.84 6.69
CA TRP A 238 -6.84 -20.00 5.55
C TRP A 238 -7.40 -20.80 4.39
N LYS A 239 -8.40 -20.21 3.74
CA LYS A 239 -8.99 -20.64 2.48
C LYS A 239 -8.81 -19.51 1.49
N THR A 240 -8.18 -19.81 0.37
CA THR A 240 -7.87 -18.84 -0.69
C THR A 240 -9.11 -18.05 -1.08
N VAL A 241 -8.93 -16.73 -1.18
CA VAL A 241 -10.01 -15.83 -1.57
C VAL A 241 -10.48 -16.09 -3.00
N PRO A 242 -11.73 -15.74 -3.36
CA PRO A 242 -12.25 -15.89 -4.72
C PRO A 242 -11.39 -15.17 -5.77
N ALA A 243 -11.64 -15.50 -7.04
CA ALA A 243 -10.95 -14.88 -8.17
C ALA A 243 -11.04 -13.35 -8.14
N ARG A 244 -9.94 -12.69 -8.50
CA ARG A 244 -9.86 -11.23 -8.58
C ARG A 244 -10.55 -10.74 -9.84
N TYR A 245 -11.38 -9.71 -9.70
CA TYR A 245 -11.96 -8.94 -10.79
C TYR A 245 -11.47 -7.49 -10.76
N HIS A 246 -11.52 -6.84 -11.92
CA HIS A 246 -11.30 -5.40 -12.04
C HIS A 246 -12.47 -4.79 -12.79
N CYS A 247 -13.09 -3.78 -12.21
CA CYS A 247 -14.21 -3.05 -12.78
C CYS A 247 -13.80 -1.62 -13.10
N ASP A 248 -14.08 -1.18 -14.33
CA ASP A 248 -14.16 0.25 -14.65
C ASP A 248 -15.45 0.79 -14.02
N GLY A 249 -15.30 1.44 -12.88
CA GLY A 249 -16.39 1.98 -12.08
C GLY A 249 -17.05 3.20 -12.71
N GLY A 250 -16.45 3.77 -13.76
CA GLY A 250 -16.92 4.96 -14.45
C GLY A 250 -15.89 6.08 -14.47
N SER A 251 -16.09 7.03 -15.38
CA SER A 251 -15.17 8.15 -15.61
C SER A 251 -15.91 9.47 -15.79
N ILE A 252 -15.32 10.56 -15.29
CA ILE A 252 -15.73 11.93 -15.63
C ILE A 252 -14.58 12.56 -16.43
N LYS A 253 -14.82 12.78 -17.73
CA LYS A 253 -13.84 13.32 -18.68
C LYS A 253 -14.04 14.81 -18.99
N GLU A 254 -14.99 15.44 -18.31
CA GLU A 254 -15.30 16.84 -18.50
C GLU A 254 -14.34 17.71 -17.68
N GLN A 255 -13.73 18.69 -18.32
CA GLN A 255 -12.77 19.57 -17.68
C GLN A 255 -13.46 20.46 -16.63
N ARG A 256 -12.97 20.41 -15.38
CA ARG A 256 -13.51 21.14 -14.23
C ARG A 256 -12.42 22.02 -13.64
N ARG A 257 -12.71 23.32 -13.53
CA ARG A 257 -11.80 24.26 -12.87
C ARG A 257 -11.77 23.97 -11.38
N ILE A 258 -10.58 23.88 -10.80
CA ILE A 258 -10.41 23.74 -9.35
C ILE A 258 -10.53 25.15 -8.74
N PRO A 259 -11.45 25.37 -7.77
CA PRO A 259 -11.57 26.66 -7.10
C PRO A 259 -10.25 27.04 -6.41
N SER A 260 -9.81 28.30 -6.55
CA SER A 260 -8.61 28.81 -5.86
C SER A 260 -8.79 28.84 -4.33
N ARG A 261 -10.04 28.93 -3.87
CA ARG A 261 -10.45 28.75 -2.47
C ARG A 261 -11.68 27.84 -2.45
N GLY A 262 -11.73 26.92 -1.49
CA GLY A 262 -12.81 25.93 -1.37
C GLY A 262 -12.40 24.56 -1.92
N THR A 263 -13.37 23.77 -2.36
CA THR A 263 -13.15 22.38 -2.78
C THR A 263 -14.02 22.08 -3.99
N LEU A 264 -13.41 21.52 -5.03
CA LEU A 264 -14.12 20.90 -6.14
C LEU A 264 -14.60 19.53 -5.69
N VAL A 265 -15.91 19.29 -5.75
CA VAL A 265 -16.52 18.00 -5.37
C VAL A 265 -17.15 17.39 -6.62
N LEU A 266 -16.74 16.17 -6.95
CA LEU A 266 -17.30 15.40 -8.07
C LEU A 266 -17.88 14.09 -7.54
N LYS A 267 -19.11 13.78 -7.95
CA LYS A 267 -19.81 12.56 -7.58
C LYS A 267 -19.92 11.65 -8.79
N LEU A 268 -19.63 10.37 -8.59
CA LEU A 268 -19.74 9.33 -9.60
C LEU A 268 -20.57 8.18 -9.03
N ASP A 269 -21.73 7.92 -9.65
CA ASP A 269 -22.56 6.78 -9.29
C ASP A 269 -22.12 5.55 -10.08
N THR A 270 -21.85 4.45 -9.38
CA THR A 270 -21.44 3.20 -10.00
C THR A 270 -22.26 2.01 -9.51
N LYS A 271 -22.53 1.09 -10.44
CA LYS A 271 -23.07 -0.24 -10.13
C LYS A 271 -21.96 -1.29 -9.95
N ALA A 272 -20.69 -0.87 -9.94
CA ALA A 272 -19.54 -1.76 -9.81
C ALA A 272 -19.58 -2.97 -10.76
N CYS A 273 -19.90 -2.69 -12.03
CA CYS A 273 -19.99 -3.68 -13.10
C CYS A 273 -20.99 -4.82 -12.82
N GLN A 274 -22.05 -4.55 -12.06
CA GLN A 274 -23.08 -5.54 -11.75
C GLN A 274 -23.62 -6.24 -13.01
N GLY A 275 -23.64 -7.57 -12.99
CA GLY A 275 -24.16 -8.39 -14.08
C GLY A 275 -23.20 -8.59 -15.25
N THR A 276 -21.94 -8.16 -15.15
CA THR A 276 -20.89 -8.44 -16.15
C THR A 276 -19.84 -9.41 -15.60
N ASP A 277 -18.94 -9.86 -16.48
CA ASP A 277 -17.80 -10.73 -16.10
C ASP A 277 -16.75 -10.03 -15.22
N THR A 278 -16.90 -8.72 -14.97
CA THR A 278 -15.99 -7.89 -14.18
C THR A 278 -16.64 -7.36 -12.90
N GLU A 279 -17.78 -7.92 -12.48
CA GLU A 279 -18.49 -7.50 -11.26
C GLU A 279 -17.60 -7.57 -10.01
N VAL A 280 -17.61 -6.49 -9.22
CA VAL A 280 -16.93 -6.41 -7.92
C VAL A 280 -17.97 -6.09 -6.84
N ASN A 281 -18.03 -6.93 -5.81
CA ASN A 281 -18.93 -6.74 -4.66
C ASN A 281 -18.18 -6.48 -3.35
N TYR A 282 -16.95 -6.99 -3.20
CA TYR A 282 -16.14 -6.82 -2.00
C TYR A 282 -14.78 -6.25 -2.42
N LEU A 283 -14.45 -5.06 -1.92
CA LEU A 283 -13.25 -4.33 -2.33
C LEU A 283 -11.96 -4.90 -1.73
N GLU A 284 -10.89 -4.80 -2.52
CA GLU A 284 -9.51 -4.97 -2.09
C GLU A 284 -8.77 -3.65 -2.31
N HIS A 285 -8.48 -3.30 -3.57
CA HIS A 285 -7.83 -2.05 -3.95
C HIS A 285 -8.77 -1.15 -4.73
N VAL A 286 -8.63 0.16 -4.54
CA VAL A 286 -9.34 1.16 -5.34
C VAL A 286 -8.33 2.13 -5.91
N GLN A 287 -8.45 2.46 -7.20
CA GLN A 287 -7.64 3.49 -7.84
C GLN A 287 -8.51 4.63 -8.37
N ALA A 288 -8.04 5.86 -8.17
CA ALA A 288 -8.52 7.04 -8.86
C ALA A 288 -7.47 7.46 -9.90
N VAL A 289 -7.72 7.13 -11.16
CA VAL A 289 -6.83 7.48 -12.27
C VAL A 289 -7.10 8.92 -12.68
N VAL A 290 -6.22 9.84 -12.31
CA VAL A 290 -6.43 11.29 -12.40
C VAL A 290 -5.54 11.93 -13.46
N THR A 291 -6.14 12.80 -14.27
CA THR A 291 -5.43 13.78 -15.09
C THR A 291 -5.77 15.18 -14.61
N LEU A 292 -4.76 15.91 -14.13
CA LEU A 292 -4.90 17.22 -13.49
C LEU A 292 -3.72 18.11 -13.88
N ASN A 293 -3.96 19.41 -14.06
CA ASN A 293 -2.90 20.40 -14.10
C ASN A 293 -3.11 21.51 -13.08
N SER A 294 -2.03 22.13 -12.65
CA SER A 294 -2.04 23.21 -11.68
C SER A 294 -0.82 24.11 -11.87
N THR A 295 -0.93 25.36 -11.43
CA THR A 295 0.20 26.30 -11.35
C THR A 295 1.26 25.86 -10.36
N ARG A 296 0.90 24.99 -9.41
CA ARG A 296 1.81 24.34 -8.46
C ARG A 296 1.22 23.00 -7.99
N ARG A 297 1.83 21.88 -8.43
CA ARG A 297 1.32 20.53 -8.17
C ARG A 297 1.30 20.18 -6.68
N GLY A 298 2.35 20.52 -5.94
CA GLY A 298 2.49 20.25 -4.50
C GLY A 298 1.47 20.93 -3.60
N ASP A 299 0.75 21.93 -4.10
CA ASP A 299 -0.33 22.60 -3.37
C ASP A 299 -1.70 21.92 -3.62
N THR A 300 -1.75 20.76 -4.29
CA THR A 300 -3.00 20.04 -4.58
C THR A 300 -3.22 18.92 -3.57
N ASN A 301 -4.36 18.93 -2.88
CA ASN A 301 -4.82 17.77 -2.12
C ASN A 301 -5.97 17.08 -2.85
N ILE A 302 -5.98 15.75 -2.80
CA ILE A 302 -7.05 14.93 -3.37
C ILE A 302 -7.55 13.94 -2.32
N TYR A 303 -8.87 13.88 -2.16
CA TYR A 303 -9.54 12.89 -1.33
C TYR A 303 -10.53 12.07 -2.15
N LEU A 304 -10.65 10.79 -1.81
CA LEU A 304 -11.63 9.87 -2.36
C LEU A 304 -12.50 9.36 -1.22
N THR A 305 -13.82 9.44 -1.36
CA THR A 305 -14.78 8.92 -0.38
C THR A 305 -15.61 7.80 -0.99
N SER A 306 -15.65 6.66 -0.31
CA SER A 306 -16.44 5.49 -0.71
C SER A 306 -17.93 5.67 -0.44
N PRO A 307 -18.81 4.85 -1.06
CA PRO A 307 -20.25 4.86 -0.77
C PRO A 307 -20.59 4.55 0.68
N MET A 308 -19.70 3.87 1.42
CA MET A 308 -19.87 3.57 2.84
C MET A 308 -19.35 4.67 3.76
N GLY A 309 -18.84 5.78 3.19
CA GLY A 309 -18.41 6.96 3.94
C GLY A 309 -16.93 7.01 4.30
N THR A 310 -16.13 6.03 3.90
CA THR A 310 -14.69 6.01 4.17
C THR A 310 -13.97 7.01 3.30
N ARG A 311 -13.31 7.98 3.92
CA ARG A 311 -12.61 9.08 3.24
C ARG A 311 -11.09 8.88 3.30
N SER A 312 -10.49 8.62 2.14
CA SER A 312 -9.04 8.49 1.96
C SER A 312 -8.44 9.77 1.40
N MET A 313 -7.42 10.33 2.06
CA MET A 313 -6.50 11.26 1.40
C MET A 313 -5.61 10.46 0.46
N ILE A 314 -5.76 10.67 -0.84
CA ILE A 314 -5.01 9.94 -1.88
C ILE A 314 -3.87 10.78 -2.47
N LEU A 315 -3.87 12.09 -2.19
CA LEU A 315 -2.72 12.98 -2.38
C LEU A 315 -2.73 14.04 -1.27
N SER A 316 -1.66 14.09 -0.52
CA SER A 316 -1.38 15.11 0.48
C SER A 316 -0.58 16.27 -0.10
N ARG A 317 -0.37 17.32 0.71
CA ARG A 317 0.39 18.49 0.30
C ARG A 317 1.86 18.12 0.26
N ARG A 318 2.55 18.46 -0.82
CA ARG A 318 4.00 18.30 -0.94
C ARG A 318 4.67 19.65 -1.08
N PRO A 319 5.19 20.25 0.01
CA PRO A 319 5.70 21.61 0.00
C PRO A 319 6.88 21.84 -0.95
N ASN A 320 7.61 20.79 -1.30
CA ASN A 320 8.77 20.86 -2.19
C ASN A 320 8.40 20.78 -3.67
N ASP A 321 7.24 20.22 -4.03
CA ASP A 321 6.77 20.02 -5.40
C ASP A 321 6.27 21.34 -6.03
N ASP A 322 7.15 22.01 -6.76
CA ASP A 322 6.87 23.25 -7.47
C ASP A 322 6.56 23.07 -8.96
N ASP A 323 6.23 21.84 -9.39
CA ASP A 323 5.84 21.55 -10.76
C ASP A 323 4.64 22.41 -11.19
N ARG A 324 4.79 23.01 -12.37
CA ARG A 324 3.81 23.90 -13.01
C ARG A 324 3.49 23.47 -14.45
N HIS A 325 4.12 22.40 -14.93
CA HIS A 325 4.14 22.02 -16.33
C HIS A 325 3.42 20.69 -16.55
N ASP A 326 3.77 19.68 -15.76
CA ASP A 326 3.37 18.30 -16.03
C ASP A 326 2.02 17.97 -15.39
N GLY A 327 1.83 18.37 -14.13
CA GLY A 327 0.70 17.99 -13.31
C GLY A 327 0.69 16.48 -13.06
N PHE A 328 -0.50 15.89 -13.17
CA PHE A 328 -0.69 14.43 -13.20
C PHE A 328 -1.33 14.04 -14.53
N VAL A 329 -0.81 12.99 -15.16
CA VAL A 329 -1.33 12.48 -16.43
C VAL A 329 -1.68 11.01 -16.26
N LYS A 330 -2.98 10.70 -16.18
CA LYS A 330 -3.51 9.35 -15.92
C LYS A 330 -2.79 8.66 -14.74
N TRP A 331 -2.52 9.41 -13.68
CA TRP A 331 -1.82 8.90 -12.50
C TRP A 331 -2.78 8.06 -11.64
N PRO A 332 -2.48 6.78 -11.35
CA PRO A 332 -3.39 5.87 -10.67
C PRO A 332 -3.22 5.93 -9.15
N PHE A 333 -3.67 7.02 -8.51
CA PHE A 333 -3.66 7.11 -7.05
C PHE A 333 -4.43 5.94 -6.43
N MET A 334 -3.88 5.28 -5.41
CA MET A 334 -4.42 4.04 -4.87
C MET A 334 -4.82 4.17 -3.39
N THR A 335 -5.89 3.47 -2.99
CA THR A 335 -6.23 3.32 -1.58
C THR A 335 -6.60 1.88 -1.21
N THR A 336 -6.08 1.43 -0.07
CA THR A 336 -6.42 0.16 0.58
C THR A 336 -7.48 0.34 1.67
N HIS A 337 -7.72 1.56 2.17
CA HIS A 337 -8.56 1.84 3.35
C HIS A 337 -10.00 1.31 3.26
N THR A 338 -10.52 1.17 2.03
CA THR A 338 -11.86 0.66 1.75
C THR A 338 -11.91 -0.87 1.67
N TRP A 339 -10.87 -1.58 2.12
CA TRP A 339 -10.81 -3.04 2.07
C TRP A 339 -12.02 -3.69 2.72
N GLY A 340 -12.63 -4.64 2.00
CA GLY A 340 -13.82 -5.36 2.41
C GLY A 340 -15.13 -4.59 2.23
N GLU A 341 -15.10 -3.31 1.89
CA GLU A 341 -16.31 -2.51 1.64
C GLU A 341 -17.03 -2.90 0.35
N TYR A 342 -18.25 -2.38 0.21
CA TYR A 342 -19.08 -2.57 -0.96
C TYR A 342 -18.97 -1.37 -1.90
N PRO A 343 -18.61 -1.57 -3.17
CA PRO A 343 -18.31 -0.47 -4.09
C PRO A 343 -19.53 0.18 -4.74
N LYS A 344 -20.72 -0.43 -4.65
CA LYS A 344 -21.95 0.04 -5.30
C LYS A 344 -22.49 1.28 -4.59
N GLY A 345 -22.72 2.34 -5.34
CA GLY A 345 -23.24 3.62 -4.84
C GLY A 345 -22.44 4.82 -5.36
N THR A 346 -22.52 5.92 -4.62
CA THR A 346 -21.89 7.19 -5.00
C THR A 346 -20.48 7.30 -4.43
N TRP A 347 -19.49 7.38 -5.32
CA TRP A 347 -18.12 7.77 -4.98
C TRP A 347 -17.96 9.28 -5.09
N THR A 348 -17.19 9.87 -4.18
CA THR A 348 -16.93 11.31 -4.19
C THR A 348 -15.43 11.59 -4.29
N LEU A 349 -15.01 12.32 -5.33
CA LEU A 349 -13.67 12.86 -5.47
C LEU A 349 -13.67 14.34 -5.05
N GLU A 350 -12.81 14.69 -4.10
CA GLU A 350 -12.61 16.06 -3.64
C GLU A 350 -11.22 16.53 -4.04
N VAL A 351 -11.14 17.65 -4.75
CA VAL A 351 -9.87 18.28 -5.15
C VAL A 351 -9.83 19.71 -4.64
N ARG A 352 -8.74 20.08 -3.96
CA ARG A 352 -8.58 21.45 -3.44
C ARG A 352 -7.13 21.90 -3.50
N PHE A 353 -6.94 23.21 -3.60
CA PHE A 353 -5.65 23.82 -3.34
C PHE A 353 -5.46 24.11 -1.85
N VAL A 354 -4.25 23.90 -1.36
CA VAL A 354 -3.81 24.15 0.01
C VAL A 354 -2.56 25.04 0.00
N GLY A 355 -2.38 25.82 1.08
CA GLY A 355 -1.29 26.79 1.19
C GLY A 355 -1.75 28.26 1.07
N ASP A 356 -0.83 29.18 1.33
CA ASP A 356 -1.17 30.61 1.48
C ASP A 356 -1.37 31.33 0.15
N LYS A 357 -0.71 30.84 -0.91
CA LYS A 357 -0.73 31.47 -2.24
C LYS A 357 -1.87 30.88 -3.07
N PRO A 358 -2.74 31.70 -3.68
CA PRO A 358 -3.77 31.21 -4.58
C PRO A 358 -3.16 30.46 -5.77
N GLN A 359 -3.64 29.24 -6.02
CA GLN A 359 -3.28 28.45 -7.17
C GLN A 359 -4.44 28.39 -8.19
N ALA A 360 -4.11 28.03 -9.41
CA ALA A 360 -5.09 27.79 -10.48
C ALA A 360 -4.79 26.46 -11.17
N GLY A 361 -5.84 25.74 -11.56
CA GLY A 361 -5.68 24.45 -12.23
C GLY A 361 -7.02 23.83 -12.60
N TRP A 362 -6.93 22.73 -13.33
CA TRP A 362 -8.09 22.02 -13.84
C TRP A 362 -7.93 20.52 -13.64
N LEU A 363 -8.98 19.89 -13.14
CA LEU A 363 -9.14 18.45 -13.27
C LEU A 363 -9.69 18.19 -14.67
N LYS A 364 -8.95 17.43 -15.48
CA LYS A 364 -9.33 17.14 -16.88
C LYS A 364 -10.12 15.85 -16.97
N GLU A 365 -9.69 14.83 -16.24
CA GLU A 365 -10.29 13.51 -16.27
C GLU A 365 -10.05 12.83 -14.92
N TRP A 366 -11.02 12.07 -14.44
CA TRP A 366 -10.77 11.02 -13.47
C TRP A 366 -11.59 9.77 -13.78
N THR A 367 -10.98 8.60 -13.56
CA THR A 367 -11.62 7.29 -13.72
C THR A 367 -11.49 6.50 -12.42
N LEU A 368 -12.58 5.89 -11.99
CA LEU A 368 -12.63 5.02 -10.82
C LEU A 368 -12.37 3.57 -11.25
N MET A 369 -11.31 2.96 -10.72
CA MET A 369 -11.02 1.54 -10.92
C MET A 369 -11.21 0.79 -9.61
N LEU A 370 -12.00 -0.28 -9.66
CA LEU A 370 -12.35 -1.08 -8.50
C LEU A 370 -11.76 -2.48 -8.65
N HIS A 371 -11.03 -2.95 -7.64
CA HIS A 371 -10.46 -4.29 -7.61
C HIS A 371 -10.98 -5.06 -6.41
N GLY A 372 -11.29 -6.34 -6.61
CA GLY A 372 -11.75 -7.19 -5.52
C GLY A 372 -12.43 -8.45 -6.02
N THR A 373 -13.41 -8.92 -5.27
CA THR A 373 -14.10 -10.18 -5.53
C THR A 373 -15.59 -9.97 -5.79
N ARG A 374 -16.16 -10.82 -6.65
CA ARG A 374 -17.61 -10.94 -6.82
C ARG A 374 -18.26 -11.68 -5.67
N ASP A 375 -17.61 -12.76 -5.23
CA ASP A 375 -18.07 -13.65 -4.17
C ASP A 375 -17.44 -13.27 -2.81
N ALA A 376 -18.12 -13.57 -1.70
CA ALA A 376 -17.67 -13.17 -0.38
C ALA A 376 -16.37 -13.91 0.04
N PRO A 377 -15.29 -13.20 0.43
CA PRO A 377 -13.97 -13.81 0.62
C PRO A 377 -13.80 -14.65 1.90
N TYR A 378 -14.61 -14.44 2.93
CA TYR A 378 -14.35 -15.00 4.28
C TYR A 378 -15.40 -16.01 4.78
N VAL A 379 -16.34 -16.44 3.93
CA VAL A 379 -17.49 -17.26 4.34
C VAL A 379 -17.04 -18.56 5.03
N ASN A 380 -16.01 -19.19 4.48
CA ASN A 380 -15.55 -20.52 4.90
C ASN A 380 -14.47 -20.49 5.98
N LEU A 381 -14.09 -19.31 6.47
CA LEU A 381 -13.08 -19.18 7.52
C LEU A 381 -13.75 -19.28 8.91
N PRO A 382 -13.22 -20.10 9.82
CA PRO A 382 -13.67 -20.12 11.20
C PRO A 382 -13.30 -18.81 11.90
N VAL A 383 -14.15 -18.38 12.84
CA VAL A 383 -13.87 -17.23 13.71
C VAL A 383 -13.51 -17.79 15.09
N THR A 384 -12.22 -17.73 15.44
CA THR A 384 -11.71 -18.21 16.73
C THR A 384 -11.82 -17.16 17.82
N ASP A 385 -11.62 -15.89 17.47
CA ASP A 385 -11.79 -14.72 18.36
C ASP A 385 -12.92 -13.81 17.84
N PRO A 386 -14.01 -13.60 18.60
CA PRO A 386 -15.13 -12.75 18.19
C PRO A 386 -14.78 -11.26 18.07
N HIS A 387 -13.64 -10.83 18.61
CA HIS A 387 -13.13 -9.46 18.51
C HIS A 387 -12.07 -9.29 17.41
N SER A 388 -11.70 -10.36 16.72
CA SER A 388 -10.77 -10.29 15.58
C SER A 388 -11.34 -9.47 14.43
N LYS A 389 -10.48 -8.83 13.64
CA LYS A 389 -10.88 -8.14 12.41
C LYS A 389 -11.65 -9.05 11.45
N LEU A 390 -11.28 -10.34 11.40
CA LEU A 390 -12.00 -11.35 10.64
C LEU A 390 -13.46 -11.48 11.10
N ALA A 391 -13.70 -11.56 12.41
CA ALA A 391 -15.05 -11.59 12.97
C ALA A 391 -15.87 -10.35 12.57
N VAL A 392 -15.25 -9.17 12.69
CA VAL A 392 -15.87 -7.88 12.39
C VAL A 392 -16.30 -7.80 10.93
N VAL A 393 -15.37 -8.03 9.99
CA VAL A 393 -15.67 -7.94 8.56
C VAL A 393 -16.64 -9.05 8.11
N LYS A 394 -16.51 -10.26 8.65
CA LYS A 394 -17.40 -11.38 8.31
C LYS A 394 -18.83 -11.07 8.76
N LYS A 395 -19.01 -10.52 9.96
CA LYS A 395 -20.31 -10.07 10.45
C LYS A 395 -20.90 -8.98 9.53
N ALA A 396 -20.11 -8.00 9.12
CA ALA A 396 -20.56 -6.96 8.17
C ALA A 396 -20.99 -7.55 6.81
N HIS A 397 -20.32 -8.62 6.35
CA HIS A 397 -20.65 -9.37 5.13
C HIS A 397 -21.91 -10.21 5.25
N GLU A 398 -22.16 -10.80 6.42
CA GLU A 398 -23.35 -11.60 6.69
C GLU A 398 -24.60 -10.74 6.90
N ASP A 399 -24.48 -9.62 7.62
CA ASP A 399 -25.61 -8.74 7.91
C ASP A 399 -26.17 -8.10 6.63
N ARG A 400 -25.31 -7.78 5.64
CA ARG A 400 -25.77 -7.27 4.33
C ARG A 400 -26.53 -8.33 3.53
N LYS A 401 -26.19 -9.61 3.61
CA LYS A 401 -26.95 -10.66 2.89
C LYS A 401 -28.39 -10.77 3.38
N LYS A 402 -28.68 -10.29 4.59
CA LYS A 402 -30.02 -10.29 5.19
C LYS A 402 -30.82 -9.02 4.91
N ALA A 403 -30.15 -7.95 4.48
CA ALA A 403 -30.73 -6.65 4.13
C ALA A 403 -30.98 -6.55 2.63
#